data_AF-A0A6L7WMW7-F1
#
_entry.id   AF-A0A6L7WMW7-F1
#
_cell.length_a   1.000
_cell.length_b   1.000
_cell.length_c   1.000
_cell.angle_alpha   90.00
_cell.angle_beta   90.00
_cell.angle_gamma   90.00
#
_symmetry.space_group_name_H-M   'P 1'
#
loop_
_entity.id
_entity.type
_entity.pdbx_description
1 polymer ?
#
loop_
_entity_poly.entity_id
_entity_poly.type
_entity_poly.pdbx_seq_one_letter_code
_entity_poly.pdbx_strand_id
1 'polypeptide(L)'
;MSYRCLPAVCILVAVAVLVPVAGAGQSRSSASDDWTAPAMPWGDPDLQGIWDFRTITPMERPAELAGKAVLTEEEAADFEARENRRLNRDLVDPKVGGAIYPPESEGGVVPYNEFWYDRGNALVE
;
A
#
# COMPACT_ATOMS: atom_id res chain seq x y z
N MET A 1 5.09 17.07 -59.93
CA MET A 1 4.05 16.45 -59.08
C MET A 1 4.74 15.68 -57.94
N SER A 2 4.39 16.02 -56.70
CA SER A 2 4.11 15.05 -55.62
C SER A 2 5.20 14.42 -54.74
N TYR A 3 6.35 15.06 -54.45
CA TYR A 3 7.27 14.55 -53.40
C TYR A 3 7.63 15.53 -52.28
N ARG A 4 7.22 16.80 -52.40
CA ARG A 4 7.51 17.84 -51.38
C ARG A 4 6.52 17.83 -50.21
N CYS A 5 5.38 17.16 -50.37
CA CYS A 5 4.38 16.99 -49.31
C CYS A 5 4.66 15.76 -48.42
N LEU A 6 5.43 14.79 -48.91
CA LEU A 6 5.76 13.55 -48.19
C LEU A 6 6.49 13.78 -46.85
N PRO A 7 7.57 14.61 -46.79
CA PRO A 7 8.27 14.84 -45.51
C PRO A 7 7.41 15.65 -44.53
N ALA A 8 6.57 16.56 -45.03
CA ALA A 8 5.65 17.34 -44.20
C ALA A 8 4.55 16.46 -43.57
N VAL A 9 4.04 15.46 -44.32
CA VAL A 9 3.08 14.47 -43.81
C VAL A 9 3.74 13.55 -42.78
N CYS A 10 4.97 13.10 -43.00
CA CYS A 10 5.69 12.28 -42.02
C CYS A 10 5.98 13.04 -40.71
N ILE A 11 6.31 14.33 -40.77
CA ILE A 11 6.51 15.17 -39.58
C ILE A 11 5.20 15.39 -38.83
N LEU A 12 4.09 15.63 -39.54
CA LEU A 12 2.77 15.78 -38.90
C LEU A 12 2.30 14.48 -38.22
N VAL A 13 2.55 13.32 -38.83
CA VAL A 13 2.26 12.01 -38.22
C VAL A 13 3.16 11.74 -37.01
N ALA A 14 4.45 12.07 -37.08
CA ALA A 14 5.37 11.92 -35.95
C ALA A 14 4.97 12.81 -34.75
N VAL A 15 4.53 14.04 -35.00
CA VAL A 15 4.03 14.95 -33.96
C VAL A 15 2.72 14.45 -33.37
N ALA A 16 1.81 13.89 -34.19
CA ALA A 16 0.56 13.31 -33.71
C ALA A 16 0.74 12.05 -32.84
N VAL A 17 1.80 11.26 -33.10
CA VAL A 17 2.15 10.07 -32.30
C VAL A 17 2.89 10.43 -31.01
N LEU A 18 3.55 11.60 -30.95
CA LEU A 18 4.27 12.10 -29.77
C LEU A 18 3.44 13.02 -28.87
N VAL A 19 2.16 13.27 -29.18
CA VAL A 19 1.24 13.92 -28.24
C VAL A 19 1.15 13.01 -27.01
N PRO A 20 1.45 13.52 -25.81
CA PRO A 20 1.46 12.68 -24.62
C PRO A 20 0.04 12.15 -24.41
N VAL A 21 -0.04 10.83 -24.24
CA VAL A 21 -1.15 10.13 -23.60
C VAL A 21 -1.21 10.55 -22.12
N ALA A 22 -1.28 11.85 -21.84
CA ALA A 22 -1.37 12.40 -20.50
C ALA A 22 -2.80 12.29 -19.93
N GLY A 23 -3.78 11.93 -20.77
CA GLY A 23 -5.19 11.78 -20.35
C GLY A 23 -5.62 10.35 -20.02
N ALA A 24 -4.93 9.30 -20.49
CA ALA A 24 -5.40 7.92 -20.29
C ALA A 24 -5.11 7.36 -18.88
N GLY A 25 -4.26 8.04 -18.10
CA GLY A 25 -4.02 7.73 -16.69
C GLY A 25 -4.97 8.45 -15.72
N GLN A 26 -5.79 9.38 -16.22
CA GLN A 26 -6.81 10.08 -15.44
C GLN A 26 -8.21 9.49 -15.68
N SER A 27 -8.31 8.17 -15.89
CA SER A 27 -9.61 7.55 -15.61
C SER A 27 -9.86 7.76 -14.11
N ARG A 28 -10.91 8.52 -13.77
CA ARG A 28 -11.55 8.31 -12.47
C ARG A 28 -11.87 6.83 -12.47
N SER A 29 -11.17 6.08 -11.62
CA SER A 29 -11.59 4.72 -11.29
C SER A 29 -13.08 4.81 -11.04
N SER A 30 -13.87 4.04 -11.79
CA SER A 30 -15.29 3.88 -11.51
C SER A 30 -15.38 3.14 -10.19
N ALA A 31 -15.23 3.88 -9.09
CA ALA A 31 -15.86 3.53 -7.84
C ALA A 31 -17.33 3.23 -8.17
N SER A 32 -17.88 2.20 -7.53
CA SER A 32 -19.31 1.86 -7.59
C SER A 32 -20.17 3.12 -7.72
N ASP A 33 -21.09 3.16 -8.69
CA ASP A 33 -21.88 4.34 -9.09
C ASP A 33 -22.66 5.02 -7.94
N ASP A 34 -22.66 4.45 -6.73
CA ASP A 34 -23.39 4.94 -5.57
C ASP A 34 -22.54 5.62 -4.48
N TRP A 35 -21.20 5.63 -4.58
CA TRP A 35 -20.36 6.24 -3.52
C TRP A 35 -19.92 7.66 -3.87
N THR A 36 -20.39 8.63 -3.08
CA THR A 36 -19.96 10.04 -3.14
C THR A 36 -19.08 10.37 -1.94
N ALA A 37 -17.85 10.80 -2.18
CA ALA A 37 -16.95 11.24 -1.11
C ALA A 37 -17.58 12.44 -0.35
N PRO A 38 -17.58 12.43 0.99
CA PRO A 38 -18.03 13.58 1.77
C PRO A 38 -17.18 14.82 1.43
N ALA A 39 -17.81 15.99 1.40
CA ALA A 39 -17.15 17.24 1.02
C ALA A 39 -17.33 18.31 2.11
N MET A 40 -16.29 19.12 2.29
CA MET A 40 -16.34 20.31 3.12
C MET A 40 -17.28 21.37 2.52
N PRO A 41 -17.78 22.34 3.30
CA PRO A 41 -18.65 23.41 2.78
C PRO A 41 -18.04 24.24 1.63
N TRP A 42 -16.71 24.23 1.48
CA TRP A 42 -15.97 24.90 0.41
C TRP A 42 -15.62 23.99 -0.78
N GLY A 43 -16.06 22.73 -0.78
CA GLY A 43 -15.99 21.82 -1.94
C GLY A 43 -14.81 20.86 -1.97
N ASP A 44 -13.86 20.95 -1.04
CA ASP A 44 -12.77 19.95 -0.93
C ASP A 44 -13.26 18.64 -0.30
N PRO A 45 -12.59 17.49 -0.56
CA PRO A 45 -12.88 16.25 0.15
C PRO A 45 -12.76 16.41 1.67
N ASP A 46 -13.75 15.93 2.40
CA ASP A 46 -13.70 15.87 3.85
C ASP A 46 -12.87 14.65 4.28
N LEU A 47 -11.65 14.92 4.76
CA LEU A 47 -10.71 13.91 5.28
C LEU A 47 -10.82 13.76 6.81
N GLN A 48 -11.89 14.26 7.43
CA GLN A 48 -12.13 14.03 8.84
C GLN A 48 -12.52 12.59 9.10
N GLY A 49 -12.15 12.08 10.27
CA GLY A 49 -12.42 10.70 10.67
C GLY A 49 -11.54 10.27 11.83
N ILE A 50 -11.73 9.02 12.24
CA ILE A 50 -10.83 8.36 13.19
C ILE A 50 -9.73 7.72 12.36
N TRP A 51 -8.50 8.20 12.57
CA TRP A 51 -7.32 7.63 11.96
C TRP A 51 -6.71 6.61 12.94
N ASP A 52 -6.47 5.39 12.48
CA ASP A 52 -5.77 4.36 13.25
C ASP A 52 -4.33 4.18 12.73
N PHE A 53 -3.54 3.38 13.46
CA PHE A 53 -2.16 3.06 13.11
C PHE A 53 -1.99 1.57 12.77
N ARG A 54 -3.07 0.89 12.38
CA ARG A 54 -3.04 -0.56 12.17
C ARG A 54 -2.27 -0.89 10.90
N THR A 55 -1.26 -1.74 11.03
CA THR A 55 -0.34 -2.13 9.95
C THR A 55 -0.14 -3.64 9.86
N ILE A 56 -1.04 -4.44 10.43
CA ILE A 56 -1.00 -5.91 10.29
C ILE A 56 -1.15 -6.33 8.83
N THR A 57 -1.99 -5.63 8.07
CA THR A 57 -2.04 -5.73 6.61
C THR A 57 -0.95 -4.82 6.01
N PRO A 58 0.06 -5.36 5.33
CA PRO A 58 1.10 -4.56 4.71
C PRO A 58 0.56 -3.75 3.52
N MET A 59 1.17 -2.60 3.28
CA MET A 59 0.82 -1.71 2.14
C MET A 59 1.04 -2.37 0.79
N GLU A 60 2.05 -3.25 0.71
CA GLU A 60 2.35 -4.05 -0.46
C GLU A 60 1.91 -5.49 -0.23
N ARG A 61 1.34 -6.10 -1.26
CA ARG A 61 0.94 -7.52 -1.22
C ARG A 61 2.19 -8.40 -1.03
N PRO A 62 2.23 -9.26 -0.01
CA PRO A 62 3.34 -10.21 0.17
C PRO A 62 3.53 -11.09 -1.06
N ALA A 63 4.78 -11.39 -1.40
CA ALA A 63 5.11 -12.19 -2.58
C ALA A 63 4.52 -13.60 -2.53
N GLU A 64 4.42 -14.18 -1.33
CA GLU A 64 3.76 -15.47 -1.09
C GLU A 64 2.26 -15.46 -1.40
N LEU A 65 1.62 -14.29 -1.45
CA LEU A 65 0.21 -14.11 -1.80
C LEU A 65 0.02 -13.59 -3.23
N ALA A 66 1.07 -13.60 -4.06
CA ALA A 66 0.98 -13.21 -5.47
C ALA A 66 -0.04 -14.11 -6.21
N GLY A 67 -0.93 -13.48 -6.98
CA GLY A 67 -1.98 -14.18 -7.73
C GLY A 67 -3.16 -14.69 -6.88
N LYS A 68 -3.13 -14.54 -5.55
CA LYS A 68 -4.21 -14.97 -4.65
C LYS A 68 -5.08 -13.80 -4.21
N ALA A 69 -6.14 -13.51 -4.96
CA ALA A 69 -6.94 -12.30 -4.75
C ALA A 69 -7.56 -12.21 -3.34
N VAL A 70 -8.05 -13.33 -2.80
CA VAL A 70 -8.82 -13.41 -1.55
C VAL A 70 -8.29 -14.58 -0.70
N LEU A 71 -8.20 -14.37 0.61
CA LEU A 71 -7.93 -15.42 1.59
C LEU A 71 -9.23 -16.08 2.03
N THR A 72 -9.22 -17.39 2.28
CA THR A 72 -10.31 -18.01 3.03
C THR A 72 -10.26 -17.56 4.49
N GLU A 73 -11.34 -17.79 5.24
CA GLU A 73 -11.39 -17.46 6.68
C GLU A 73 -10.25 -18.14 7.47
N GLU A 74 -10.00 -19.42 7.18
CA GLU A 74 -8.91 -20.17 7.81
C GLU A 74 -7.55 -19.58 7.46
N GLU A 75 -7.33 -19.18 6.21
CA GLU A 75 -6.08 -18.57 5.77
C GLU A 75 -5.87 -17.17 6.35
N ALA A 76 -6.96 -16.41 6.53
CA ALA A 76 -6.95 -15.11 7.19
C ALA A 76 -6.55 -15.26 8.67
N ALA A 77 -7.18 -16.19 9.39
CA ALA A 77 -6.85 -16.48 10.79
C ALA A 77 -5.39 -16.95 10.96
N ASP A 78 -4.90 -17.81 10.06
CA ASP A 78 -3.50 -18.25 10.05
C ASP A 78 -2.54 -17.09 9.76
N PHE A 79 -2.93 -16.19 8.84
CA PHE A 79 -2.16 -14.99 8.54
C PHE A 79 -2.04 -14.08 9.77
N GLU A 80 -3.16 -13.79 10.43
CA GLU A 80 -3.22 -12.97 11.64
C GLU A 80 -2.36 -13.56 12.76
N ALA A 81 -2.52 -14.86 13.05
CA ALA A 81 -1.76 -15.54 14.10
C ALA A 81 -0.25 -15.46 13.84
N ARG A 82 0.17 -15.66 12.58
CA ARG A 82 1.57 -15.57 12.17
C ARG A 82 2.11 -14.15 12.29
N GLU A 83 1.38 -13.14 11.82
CA GLU A 83 1.82 -11.75 11.90
C GLU A 83 1.84 -11.23 13.34
N ASN A 84 0.83 -11.54 14.15
CA ASN A 84 0.79 -11.19 15.56
C ASN A 84 2.00 -11.75 16.31
N ARG A 85 2.35 -13.02 16.06
CA ARG A 85 3.54 -13.62 16.65
C ARG A 85 4.84 -12.99 16.15
N ARG A 86 4.96 -12.71 14.85
CA ARG A 86 6.15 -12.07 14.25
C ARG A 86 6.35 -10.65 14.79
N LEU A 87 5.25 -9.94 15.03
CA LEU A 87 5.23 -8.56 15.49
C LEU A 87 5.39 -8.43 17.01
N ASN A 88 5.07 -9.47 17.78
CA ASN A 88 5.12 -9.47 19.25
C ASN A 88 6.53 -9.16 19.80
N ARG A 89 6.68 -7.99 20.44
CA ARG A 89 7.94 -7.54 21.05
C ARG A 89 8.29 -8.25 22.35
N ASP A 90 7.33 -8.86 23.03
CA ASP A 90 7.57 -9.62 24.27
C ASP A 90 8.36 -10.91 24.01
N LEU A 91 8.45 -11.34 22.74
CA LEU A 91 9.21 -12.51 22.33
C LEU A 91 10.69 -12.23 22.04
N VAL A 92 11.15 -10.97 22.16
CA VAL A 92 12.56 -10.61 21.92
C VAL A 92 13.42 -11.05 23.10
N ASP A 93 14.40 -11.93 22.86
CA ASP A 93 15.40 -12.33 23.86
C ASP A 93 16.53 -11.28 23.89
N PRO A 94 16.80 -10.61 25.03
CA PRO A 94 17.87 -9.62 25.15
C PRO A 94 19.26 -10.16 24.77
N LYS A 95 19.51 -11.46 24.97
CA LYS A 95 20.83 -12.07 24.72
C LYS A 95 21.10 -12.31 23.24
N VAL A 96 20.04 -12.54 22.47
CA VAL A 96 20.11 -12.84 21.03
C VAL A 96 19.82 -11.58 20.21
N GLY A 97 18.99 -10.67 20.74
CA GLY A 97 18.41 -9.57 19.98
C GLY A 97 17.27 -10.05 19.07
N GLY A 98 16.87 -9.19 18.14
CA GLY A 98 15.86 -9.53 17.12
C GLY A 98 15.43 -8.34 16.28
N ALA A 99 14.90 -8.58 15.08
CA ALA A 99 14.49 -7.52 14.14
C ALA A 99 15.57 -6.41 14.00
N ILE A 100 15.27 -5.19 14.44
CA ILE A 100 16.19 -4.04 14.43
C ILE A 100 16.91 -3.80 15.77
N TYR A 101 16.70 -4.67 16.76
CA TYR A 101 17.25 -4.56 18.11
C TYR A 101 18.49 -5.45 18.25
N PRO A 102 19.69 -4.87 18.45
CA PRO A 102 20.90 -5.65 18.71
C PRO A 102 20.81 -6.45 20.01
N PRO A 103 21.64 -7.48 20.19
CA PRO A 103 21.78 -8.14 21.48
C PRO A 103 22.39 -7.19 22.53
N GLU A 104 22.13 -7.46 23.80
CA GLU A 104 22.67 -6.70 24.94
C GLU A 104 24.21 -6.68 24.95
N SER A 105 24.86 -7.74 24.48
CA SER A 105 26.32 -7.82 24.35
C SER A 105 26.91 -6.76 23.40
N GLU A 106 26.09 -6.21 22.50
CA GLU A 106 26.43 -5.13 21.57
C GLU A 106 25.87 -3.77 22.02
N GLY A 107 25.35 -3.67 23.24
CA GLY A 107 24.71 -2.47 23.77
C GLY A 107 23.25 -2.30 23.33
N GLY A 108 22.62 -3.35 22.83
CA GLY A 108 21.20 -3.35 22.48
C GLY A 108 20.29 -3.19 23.70
N VAL A 109 19.18 -2.47 23.52
CA VAL A 109 18.13 -2.29 24.53
C VAL A 109 16.86 -2.96 24.04
N VAL A 110 16.17 -3.66 24.93
CA VAL A 110 14.89 -4.31 24.61
C VAL A 110 13.82 -3.30 24.20
N PRO A 111 12.92 -3.65 23.27
CA PRO A 111 11.78 -2.81 22.91
C PRO A 111 10.83 -2.60 24.10
N TYR A 112 9.92 -1.64 23.95
CA TYR A 112 8.71 -1.61 24.78
C TYR A 112 7.95 -2.94 24.65
N ASN A 113 7.17 -3.30 25.68
CA ASN A 113 6.31 -4.47 25.62
C ASN A 113 5.22 -4.30 24.55
N GLU A 114 4.68 -5.42 24.09
CA GLU A 114 3.73 -5.46 22.96
C GLU A 114 2.50 -4.57 23.20
N PHE A 115 2.07 -4.45 24.46
CA PHE A 115 0.96 -3.61 24.90
C PHE A 115 1.01 -2.16 24.39
N TRP A 116 2.20 -1.56 24.23
CA TRP A 116 2.33 -0.17 23.79
C TRP A 116 2.26 0.01 22.27
N TYR A 117 2.16 -1.07 21.50
CA TYR A 117 2.10 -1.00 20.04
C TYR A 117 0.67 -1.20 19.54
N ASP A 118 0.21 -0.26 18.70
CA ASP A 118 -1.10 -0.32 18.05
C ASP A 118 -0.94 -0.65 16.55
N ARG A 119 -0.52 -1.88 16.23
CA ARG A 119 -0.35 -2.34 14.84
C ARG A 119 -1.58 -3.08 14.30
N GLY A 120 -2.65 -3.18 15.09
CA GLY A 120 -3.78 -4.07 14.82
C GLY A 120 -3.42 -5.55 15.01
N ASN A 121 -4.43 -6.37 15.33
CA ASN A 121 -4.27 -7.81 15.54
C ASN A 121 -5.19 -8.67 14.65
N ALA A 122 -6.01 -8.03 13.82
CA ALA A 122 -6.92 -8.66 12.87
C ALA A 122 -6.86 -7.93 11.54
N LEU A 123 -7.09 -8.66 10.44
CA LEU A 123 -7.23 -8.08 9.10
C LEU A 123 -8.46 -7.17 9.07
N VAL A 124 -8.35 -6.09 8.29
CA VAL A 124 -9.44 -5.12 8.14
C VAL A 124 -10.48 -5.71 7.17
N GLU A 125 -11.73 -5.79 7.61
CA GLU A 125 -12.89 -6.16 6.77
C GLU A 125 -13.33 -5.01 5.85
#